data_AF-A0A059FW18-F1
#
_entry.id   AF-A0A059FW18-F1
#
_cell.length_a   1.000
_cell.length_b   1.000
_cell.length_c   1.000
_cell.angle_alpha   90.00
_cell.angle_beta   90.00
_cell.angle_gamma   90.00
#
_symmetry.space_group_name_H-M   'P 1'
#
loop_
_entity.id
_entity.type
_entity.pdbx_description
1 polymer ?
#
loop_
_entity_poly.entity_id
_entity_poly.type
_entity_poly.pdbx_seq_one_letter_code
_entity_poly.pdbx_strand_id
1 'polypeptide(L)'
;MLDEIIRKYIAAYNERDIDAMLTYVTDDVVFENISNTGQSMRLEGKDMMRQVAEVSGNAFSYRRQRLINLVSGAGKAAAEIEFEGRAAVDLPTGVKAGQSVKVRGASFFEFRGPLLCRIADYS
;
A
#
# COMPACT_ATOMS: atom_id res chain seq x y z
N MET A 1 -12.26 -7.53 13.25
CA MET A 1 -10.97 -7.09 13.83
C MET A 1 -9.89 -6.95 12.76
N LEU A 2 -9.54 -8.00 12.00
CA LEU A 2 -8.57 -7.90 10.89
C LEU A 2 -8.97 -6.85 9.85
N ASP A 3 -10.24 -6.87 9.43
CA ASP A 3 -10.77 -5.91 8.45
C ASP A 3 -10.68 -4.46 8.91
N GLU A 4 -10.84 -4.23 10.21
CA GLU A 4 -10.79 -2.90 10.79
C GLU A 4 -9.36 -2.35 10.75
N ILE A 5 -8.37 -3.19 11.06
CA ILE A 5 -6.94 -2.84 10.96
C ILE A 5 -6.59 -2.48 9.51
N ILE A 6 -7.03 -3.27 8.53
CA ILE A 6 -6.79 -2.97 7.10
C ILE A 6 -7.45 -1.66 6.70
N ARG A 7 -8.70 -1.41 7.12
CA ARG A 7 -9.40 -0.15 6.82
C ARG A 7 -8.68 1.06 7.43
N LYS A 8 -8.19 0.95 8.67
CA LYS A 8 -7.44 2.03 9.32
C LYS A 8 -6.07 2.25 8.68
N TYR A 9 -5.37 1.18 8.31
CA TYR A 9 -4.12 1.25 7.55
C TYR A 9 -4.32 1.97 6.21
N ILE A 10 -5.35 1.60 5.43
CA ILE A 10 -5.70 2.25 4.16
C ILE A 10 -6.13 3.71 4.37
N ALA A 11 -6.87 4.00 5.45
CA ALA A 11 -7.26 5.37 5.78
C ALA A 11 -6.03 6.25 6.04
N ALA A 12 -5.10 5.80 6.87
CA ALA A 12 -3.84 6.50 7.13
C ALA A 12 -3.00 6.69 5.85
N TYR A 13 -2.92 5.67 5.00
CA TYR A 13 -2.27 5.78 3.69
C TYR A 13 -2.88 6.91 2.84
N ASN A 14 -4.21 6.97 2.77
CA ASN A 14 -4.97 7.95 1.99
C ASN A 14 -4.85 9.38 2.55
N GLU A 15 -4.77 9.51 3.88
CA GLU A 15 -4.54 10.77 4.57
C GLU A 15 -3.08 11.24 4.50
N ARG A 16 -2.19 10.40 3.94
CA ARG A 16 -0.73 10.61 3.91
C ARG A 16 -0.12 10.69 5.31
N ASP A 17 -0.77 10.09 6.30
CA ASP A 17 -0.29 9.96 7.68
C ASP A 17 0.57 8.70 7.80
N ILE A 18 1.86 8.85 7.52
CA ILE A 18 2.83 7.75 7.53
C ILE A 18 3.03 7.23 8.95
N ASP A 19 3.03 8.11 9.95
CA ASP A 19 3.21 7.70 11.35
C ASP A 19 2.04 6.83 11.80
N ALA A 20 0.79 7.25 11.55
CA ALA A 20 -0.40 6.44 11.84
C ALA A 20 -0.39 5.13 11.04
N MET A 21 -0.02 5.16 9.75
CA MET A 21 0.04 3.96 8.90
C MET A 21 0.99 2.90 9.49
N LEU A 22 2.15 3.32 9.98
CA LEU A 22 3.17 2.42 10.56
C LEU A 22 2.78 1.89 11.95
N THR A 23 1.76 2.42 12.62
CA THR A 23 1.24 1.83 13.88
C THR A 23 0.53 0.49 13.66
N TYR A 24 0.08 0.22 12.43
CA TYR A 24 -0.66 -1.00 12.09
C TYR A 24 0.22 -2.15 11.59
N VAL A 25 1.55 -1.99 11.58
CA VAL A 25 2.50 -2.99 11.07
C VAL A 25 3.51 -3.41 12.16
N THR A 26 4.06 -4.62 12.05
CA THR A 26 5.15 -5.08 12.92
C THR A 26 6.46 -4.38 12.57
N ASP A 27 7.41 -4.36 13.50
CA ASP A 27 8.71 -3.69 13.28
C ASP A 27 9.52 -4.36 12.16
N ASP A 28 9.35 -5.66 11.99
CA ASP A 28 9.92 -6.54 10.96
C ASP A 28 8.96 -6.78 9.77
N VAL A 29 8.01 -5.87 9.51
CA VAL A 29 7.04 -6.04 8.42
C VAL A 29 7.73 -6.26 7.08
N VAL A 30 7.20 -7.17 6.28
CA VAL A 30 7.61 -7.39 4.89
C VAL A 30 6.60 -6.72 3.95
N PHE A 31 7.06 -5.79 3.12
CA PHE A 31 6.26 -5.17 2.08
C PHE A 31 6.75 -5.60 0.70
N GLU A 32 5.84 -6.09 -0.14
CA GLU A 32 6.12 -6.55 -1.49
C GLU A 32 5.21 -5.83 -2.48
N ASN A 33 5.78 -5.26 -3.54
CA ASN A 33 5.02 -4.72 -4.66
C ASN A 33 5.42 -5.48 -5.93
N ILE A 34 4.47 -6.20 -6.51
CA ILE A 34 4.67 -7.14 -7.61
C ILE A 34 3.84 -6.65 -8.79
N SER A 35 4.50 -5.95 -9.71
CA SER A 35 3.88 -5.42 -10.93
C SER A 35 4.21 -6.29 -12.14
N ASN A 36 3.21 -6.56 -12.98
CA ASN A 36 3.43 -7.24 -14.27
C ASN A 36 4.21 -6.40 -15.30
N THR A 37 4.27 -5.08 -15.12
CA THR A 37 4.85 -4.14 -16.09
C THR A 37 6.19 -3.53 -15.65
N GLY A 38 6.74 -3.97 -14.52
CA GLY A 38 7.94 -3.37 -13.93
C GLY A 38 8.75 -4.33 -13.05
N GLN A 39 9.66 -3.77 -12.26
CA GLN A 39 10.43 -4.54 -11.28
C GLN A 39 9.59 -4.79 -10.03
N SER A 40 9.64 -6.02 -9.52
CA SER A 40 9.11 -6.31 -8.20
C SER A 40 10.02 -5.71 -7.13
N MET A 41 9.42 -5.12 -6.09
CA MET A 41 10.11 -4.56 -4.95
C MET A 41 9.77 -5.39 -3.71
N ARG A 42 10.77 -5.65 -2.87
CA ARG A 42 10.58 -6.19 -1.53
C ARG A 42 11.35 -5.34 -0.53
N LEU A 43 10.68 -4.97 0.55
CA LEU A 43 11.20 -4.18 1.66
C LEU A 43 10.99 -4.96 2.94
N GLU A 44 11.98 -4.90 3.83
CA GLU A 44 11.91 -5.56 5.13
C GLU A 44 12.17 -4.51 6.21
N GLY A 45 11.27 -4.48 7.20
CA GLY A 45 11.34 -3.56 8.32
C GLY A 45 10.54 -2.28 8.13
N LYS A 46 10.02 -1.79 9.26
CA LYS A 46 9.20 -0.58 9.35
C LYS A 46 9.95 0.68 8.88
N ASP A 47 11.26 0.75 9.08
CA ASP A 47 12.09 1.88 8.64
C ASP A 47 12.20 1.95 7.11
N MET A 48 12.43 0.82 6.44
CA MET A 48 12.46 0.76 4.98
C MET A 48 11.09 1.08 4.39
N MET A 49 10.03 0.58 5.02
CA MET A 49 8.65 0.90 4.64
C MET A 49 8.37 2.41 4.76
N ARG A 50 8.83 3.06 5.84
CA ARG A 50 8.72 4.52 6.03
C ARG A 50 9.37 5.28 4.88
N GLN A 51 10.64 4.99 4.61
CA GLN A 51 11.40 5.68 3.56
C GLN A 51 10.70 5.57 2.20
N VAL A 52 10.22 4.38 1.83
CA VAL A 52 9.52 4.20 0.55
C VAL A 52 8.15 4.87 0.55
N ALA A 53 7.42 4.86 1.67
CA ALA A 53 6.14 5.56 1.78
C ALA A 53 6.29 7.08 1.61
N GLU A 54 7.37 7.66 2.15
CA GLU A 54 7.72 9.08 2.00
C GLU A 54 8.07 9.41 0.55
N VAL A 55 8.98 8.65 -0.06
CA VAL A 55 9.43 8.87 -1.45
C VAL A 55 8.29 8.68 -2.44
N SER A 56 7.55 7.56 -2.35
CA SER A 56 6.43 7.27 -3.25
C SER A 56 5.24 8.21 -3.04
N GLY A 57 5.03 8.70 -1.82
CA GLY A 57 4.00 9.69 -1.52
C GLY A 57 4.23 11.01 -2.24
N ASN A 58 5.49 11.40 -2.47
CA ASN A 58 5.84 12.62 -3.19
C ASN A 58 5.72 12.49 -4.71
N ALA A 59 5.64 11.26 -5.24
CA ALA A 59 5.41 11.02 -6.68
C ALA A 59 4.00 11.40 -7.13
N PHE A 60 3.05 11.56 -6.19
CA PHE A 60 1.65 11.84 -6.47
C PHE A 60 1.15 13.09 -5.73
N SER A 61 0.53 14.00 -6.47
CA SER A 61 -0.14 15.20 -5.92
C SER A 61 -1.48 14.84 -5.29
N TYR A 62 -2.12 13.79 -5.80
CA TYR A 62 -3.29 13.14 -5.25
C TYR A 62 -3.06 11.63 -5.31
N ARG A 63 -3.44 10.91 -4.26
CA ARG A 63 -3.44 9.44 -4.26
C ARG A 63 -4.56 8.93 -3.37
N ARG A 64 -5.20 7.84 -3.77
CA ARG A 64 -6.22 7.16 -2.98
C ARG A 64 -6.28 5.68 -3.33
N GLN A 65 -6.27 4.85 -2.31
CA GLN A 65 -6.66 3.44 -2.39
C GLN A 65 -8.12 3.32 -1.95
N ARG A 66 -8.92 2.67 -2.80
CA ARG A 66 -10.30 2.29 -2.51
C ARG A 66 -10.37 0.78 -2.35
N LEU A 67 -10.79 0.34 -1.17
CA LEU A 67 -11.08 -1.06 -0.88
C LEU A 67 -12.39 -1.46 -1.58
N ILE A 68 -12.30 -2.30 -2.61
CA ILE A 68 -13.45 -2.77 -3.41
C ILE A 68 -14.07 -3.99 -2.76
N ASN A 69 -13.24 -4.96 -2.39
CA ASN A 69 -13.65 -6.17 -1.70
C ASN A 69 -12.61 -6.55 -0.65
N LEU A 70 -13.04 -7.26 0.38
CA LEU A 70 -12.17 -7.72 1.47
C LEU A 70 -12.70 -9.03 2.01
N VAL A 71 -11.83 -10.03 2.07
CA VAL A 71 -12.09 -11.32 2.69
C VAL A 71 -10.97 -11.60 3.68
N SER A 72 -11.30 -11.99 4.91
CA SER A 72 -10.32 -12.30 5.94
C SER A 72 -10.64 -13.59 6.67
N GLY A 73 -9.60 -14.25 7.20
CA GLY A 73 -9.70 -15.50 7.93
C GLY A 73 -8.33 -16.06 8.30
N ALA A 74 -8.26 -16.80 9.41
CA ALA A 74 -7.05 -17.49 9.86
C ALA A 74 -5.77 -16.62 9.88
N GLY A 75 -5.88 -15.37 10.35
CA GLY A 75 -4.74 -14.45 10.45
C GLY A 75 -4.26 -13.88 9.09
N LYS A 76 -5.07 -14.00 8.04
CA LYS A 76 -4.78 -13.48 6.70
C LYS A 76 -5.97 -12.72 6.16
N ALA A 77 -5.72 -11.87 5.17
CA ALA A 77 -6.77 -11.25 4.38
C ALA A 77 -6.34 -11.06 2.93
N ALA A 78 -7.31 -11.04 2.03
CA ALA A 78 -7.15 -10.66 0.63
C ALA A 78 -8.11 -9.51 0.34
N ALA A 79 -7.58 -8.46 -0.28
CA ALA A 79 -8.33 -7.29 -0.67
C ALA A 79 -8.22 -7.08 -2.17
N GLU A 80 -9.32 -6.65 -2.77
CA GLU A 80 -9.29 -6.01 -4.06
C GLU A 80 -9.20 -4.49 -3.85
N ILE A 81 -8.18 -3.86 -4.42
CA ILE A 81 -7.92 -2.42 -4.27
C ILE A 81 -7.91 -1.76 -5.64
N GLU A 82 -8.62 -0.64 -5.72
CA GLU A 82 -8.50 0.31 -6.81
C GLU A 82 -7.65 1.49 -6.32
N PHE A 83 -6.48 1.68 -6.93
CA PHE A 83 -5.64 2.83 -6.74
C PHE A 83 -5.96 3.90 -7.78
N GLU A 84 -6.13 5.13 -7.33
CA GLU A 84 -6.21 6.32 -8.17
C GLU A 84 -5.14 7.31 -7.72
N GLY A 85 -4.37 7.85 -8.67
CA GLY A 85 -3.35 8.84 -8.37
C GLY A 85 -3.20 9.87 -9.48
N ARG A 86 -2.75 11.07 -9.12
CA ARG A 86 -2.35 12.13 -10.07
C ARG A 86 -0.87 12.40 -9.91
N ALA A 87 -0.10 12.14 -10.96
CA ALA A 87 1.35 12.27 -10.93
C ALA A 87 1.76 13.71 -10.59
N ALA A 88 2.63 13.89 -9.59
CA ALA A 88 3.23 15.19 -9.28
C ALA A 88 4.48 15.46 -10.13
N VAL A 89 5.13 14.40 -10.58
CA VAL A 89 6.35 14.39 -11.39
C VAL A 89 6.17 13.41 -12.55
N ASP A 90 7.05 13.47 -13.54
CA ASP A 90 7.11 12.42 -14.57
C ASP A 90 7.49 11.08 -13.92
N LEU A 91 6.65 10.06 -14.09
CA LEU A 91 6.86 8.74 -13.51
C LEU A 91 7.69 7.85 -14.46
N PRO A 92 8.47 6.89 -13.91
CA PRO A 92 9.23 5.94 -14.72
C PRO A 92 8.38 5.10 -15.69
N THR A 93 7.08 4.97 -15.41
CA THR A 93 6.10 4.28 -16.26
C THR A 93 5.73 5.07 -17.52
N GLY A 94 6.25 6.29 -17.70
CA GLY A 94 5.95 7.16 -18.83
C GLY A 94 4.78 8.13 -18.60
N VAL A 95 4.10 8.02 -17.47
CA VAL A 95 3.03 8.96 -17.06
C VAL A 95 3.65 10.32 -16.76
N LYS A 96 3.11 11.38 -17.38
CA LYS A 96 3.58 12.75 -17.22
C LYS A 96 2.99 13.44 -15.99
N ALA A 97 3.71 14.41 -15.44
CA ALA A 97 3.21 15.25 -14.36
C ALA A 97 1.82 15.84 -14.70
N GLY A 98 0.90 15.76 -13.75
CA GLY A 98 -0.48 16.22 -13.89
C GLY A 98 -1.45 15.19 -14.49
N GLN A 99 -0.97 14.08 -15.08
CA GLN A 99 -1.83 13.00 -15.57
C GLN A 99 -2.33 12.10 -14.44
N SER A 100 -3.52 11.52 -14.63
CA SER A 100 -4.11 10.57 -13.71
C SER A 100 -3.77 9.14 -14.10
N VAL A 101 -3.62 8.29 -13.08
CA VAL A 101 -3.40 6.86 -13.18
C VAL A 101 -4.48 6.17 -12.38
N LYS A 102 -5.02 5.09 -12.93
CA LYS A 102 -5.98 4.23 -12.25
C LYS A 102 -5.55 2.78 -12.43
N VAL A 103 -5.32 2.08 -11.32
CA VAL A 103 -4.85 0.70 -11.30
C VAL A 103 -5.76 -0.11 -10.41
N ARG A 104 -6.12 -1.31 -10.84
CA ARG A 104 -6.85 -2.27 -10.03
C ARG A 104 -5.95 -3.44 -9.75
N GLY A 105 -5.89 -3.86 -8.49
CA GLY A 105 -4.96 -4.87 -8.03
C GLY A 105 -5.50 -5.65 -6.84
N ALA A 106 -4.70 -6.60 -6.39
CA ALA A 106 -4.96 -7.40 -5.21
C ALA A 106 -3.90 -7.17 -4.15
N SER A 107 -4.32 -6.97 -2.91
CA SER A 107 -3.42 -6.87 -1.76
C SER A 107 -3.66 -8.05 -0.82
N PHE A 108 -2.59 -8.73 -0.45
CA PHE A 108 -2.61 -9.82 0.51
C PHE A 108 -1.96 -9.39 1.81
N PHE A 109 -2.65 -9.62 2.91
CA PHE A 109 -2.23 -9.22 4.25
C PHE A 109 -2.02 -10.47 5.11
N GLU A 110 -0.92 -10.52 5.83
CA GLU A 110 -0.69 -11.49 6.90
C GLU A 110 -0.52 -10.77 8.23
N PHE A 111 -1.08 -11.36 9.28
CA PHE A 111 -1.12 -10.79 10.60
C PHE A 111 -0.32 -11.60 11.59
N ARG A 112 0.29 -10.88 12.54
CA ARG A 112 0.85 -11.44 13.77
C ARG A 112 0.22 -10.67 14.93
N GLY A 113 -0.75 -11.31 15.58
CA GLY A 113 -1.62 -10.64 16.54
C GLY A 113 -2.44 -9.52 15.87
N PRO A 114 -2.46 -8.30 16.42
CA PRO A 114 -3.23 -7.18 15.87
C PRO A 114 -2.47 -6.36 14.80
N LEU A 115 -1.28 -6.80 14.37
CA LEU A 115 -0.42 -6.05 13.46
C LEU A 115 -0.20 -6.81 12.15
N LEU A 116 -0.08 -6.06 11.06
CA LEU A 116 0.31 -6.56 9.75
C LEU A 116 1.81 -6.91 9.78
N CYS A 117 2.15 -8.18 9.55
CA CYS A 117 3.54 -8.61 9.41
C CYS A 117 3.96 -8.76 7.94
N ARG A 118 2.99 -8.87 7.02
CA ARG A 118 3.27 -8.89 5.58
C ARG A 118 2.16 -8.21 4.80
N ILE A 119 2.55 -7.44 3.79
CA ILE A 119 1.67 -6.80 2.82
C ILE A 119 2.26 -7.09 1.44
N ALA A 120 1.50 -7.74 0.57
CA ALA A 120 1.91 -8.04 -0.80
C ALA A 120 0.88 -7.52 -1.79
N ASP A 121 1.27 -6.51 -2.56
CA ASP A 121 0.44 -5.83 -3.56
C ASP A 121 0.76 -6.36 -4.96
N TYR A 122 -0.28 -6.70 -5.71
CA TYR A 122 -0.21 -7.20 -7.08
C TYR A 122 -0.98 -6.28 -8.02
N SER A 123 -0.34 -5.83 -9.10
CA SER A 123 -0.91 -4.93 -10.11
C SER A 123 -0.57 -5.37 -11.54
#